data_AF-A0A831R0P6-F1
#
_entry.id   AF-A0A831R0P6-F1
#
_cell.length_a   1.000
_cell.length_b   1.000
_cell.length_c   1.000
_cell.angle_alpha   90.00
_cell.angle_beta   90.00
_cell.angle_gamma   90.00
#
_symmetry.space_group_name_H-M   'P 1'
#
loop_
_entity.id
_entity.type
_entity.pdbx_description
1 polymer ?
#
loop_
_entity_poly.entity_id
_entity_poly.type
_entity_poly.pdbx_seq_one_letter_code
_entity_poly.pdbx_strand_id
1 'polypeptide(L)'
;MCEVTHSILWQPAAASVQQRAPGSTLACRVGSGQATYHRFDPQLQQHQITYGLRMIQAKHQPDTASGWLSAREIHKQDYFGGELSTLNLLAHTCCHEFAHLLQHSAGKRYRGSVHNRHFYAILDELRESGRSDAVREALAKRAVERQIPLSSEPFELPDPALQPSPWQVEDAVAFGSGTREFHGVIIRVNRKTCTVDGTGKFRGRRYRVPISMLRKTP
;
A
#
# COMPACT_ATOMS: atom_id res chain seq x y z
N MET A 1 -1.40 -16.08 -5.41
CA MET A 1 -2.27 -15.06 -4.77
C MET A 1 -3.74 -15.32 -5.08
N CYS A 2 -4.24 -15.17 -6.31
CA CYS A 2 -5.65 -15.37 -6.66
C CYS A 2 -6.26 -16.65 -6.06
N GLU A 3 -5.63 -17.79 -6.34
CA GLU A 3 -6.08 -19.10 -5.86
C GLU A 3 -6.04 -19.20 -4.33
N VAL A 4 -5.01 -18.65 -3.68
CA VAL A 4 -4.88 -18.65 -2.21
C VAL A 4 -5.97 -17.80 -1.57
N THR A 5 -6.25 -16.60 -2.09
CA THR A 5 -7.36 -15.77 -1.62
C THR A 5 -8.68 -16.52 -1.75
N HIS A 6 -8.89 -17.20 -2.87
CA HIS A 6 -10.11 -17.96 -3.07
C HIS A 6 -10.24 -19.13 -2.08
N SER A 7 -9.22 -19.96 -1.94
CA SER A 7 -9.30 -21.18 -1.12
C SER A 7 -9.21 -20.91 0.39
N ILE A 8 -8.36 -19.98 0.81
CA ILE A 8 -8.05 -19.76 2.23
C ILE A 8 -8.97 -18.73 2.87
N LEU A 9 -9.40 -17.71 2.12
CA LEU A 9 -10.18 -16.60 2.64
C LEU A 9 -11.65 -16.67 2.19
N TRP A 10 -11.91 -16.81 0.89
CA TRP A 10 -13.28 -16.76 0.38
C TRP A 10 -14.10 -18.00 0.69
N GLN A 11 -13.63 -19.20 0.34
CA GLN A 11 -14.40 -20.44 0.55
C GLN A 11 -14.93 -20.57 2.00
N PRO A 12 -14.15 -20.30 3.05
CA PRO A 12 -14.63 -20.35 4.43
C PRO A 12 -15.63 -19.24 4.81
N ALA A 13 -15.53 -18.07 4.17
CA ALA A 13 -16.37 -16.91 4.47
C ALA A 13 -17.58 -16.76 3.54
N ALA A 14 -17.65 -17.53 2.44
CA ALA A 14 -18.65 -17.35 1.39
C ALA A 14 -20.08 -17.44 1.94
N ALA A 15 -20.35 -18.43 2.79
CA ALA A 15 -21.68 -18.63 3.39
C ALA A 15 -22.11 -17.42 4.25
N SER A 16 -21.22 -16.89 5.09
CA SER A 16 -21.54 -15.75 5.95
C SER A 16 -21.70 -14.45 5.16
N VAL A 17 -20.93 -14.27 4.09
CA VAL A 17 -21.10 -13.15 3.14
C VAL A 17 -22.44 -13.26 2.41
N GLN A 18 -22.78 -14.45 1.91
CA GLN A 18 -24.01 -14.70 1.16
C GLN A 18 -25.27 -14.58 2.01
N GLN A 19 -25.20 -14.85 3.31
CA GLN A 19 -26.29 -14.56 4.24
C GLN A 19 -26.63 -13.06 4.31
N ARG A 20 -25.61 -12.19 4.18
CA ARG A 20 -25.78 -10.72 4.21
C ARG A 20 -26.09 -10.14 2.84
N ALA A 21 -25.48 -10.70 1.80
CA ALA A 21 -25.60 -10.28 0.42
C ALA A 21 -25.80 -11.51 -0.47
N PRO A 22 -27.05 -12.00 -0.63
CA PRO A 22 -27.37 -13.17 -1.44
C PRO A 22 -26.83 -13.05 -2.86
N GLY A 23 -26.36 -14.17 -3.42
CA GLY A 23 -25.77 -14.21 -4.78
C GLY A 23 -24.33 -13.71 -4.87
N SER A 24 -23.73 -13.22 -3.78
CA SER A 24 -22.35 -12.73 -3.79
C SER A 24 -21.35 -13.81 -4.20
N THR A 25 -20.51 -13.47 -5.18
CA THR A 25 -19.38 -14.30 -5.65
C THR A 25 -18.05 -13.54 -5.56
N LEU A 26 -16.93 -14.27 -5.63
CA LEU A 26 -15.59 -13.67 -5.73
C LEU A 26 -14.88 -14.11 -7.02
N ALA A 27 -14.40 -13.13 -7.78
CA ALA A 27 -13.44 -13.33 -8.86
C ALA A 27 -12.09 -12.69 -8.51
N CYS A 28 -11.02 -13.49 -8.50
CA CYS A 28 -9.66 -12.99 -8.39
C CYS A 28 -9.01 -12.98 -9.78
N ARG A 29 -8.34 -11.88 -10.15
CA ARG A 29 -7.65 -11.80 -11.44
C ARG A 29 -6.27 -11.16 -11.33
N VAL A 30 -5.47 -11.37 -12.37
CA VAL A 30 -4.16 -10.72 -12.54
C VAL A 30 -4.33 -9.46 -13.39
N GLY A 31 -3.73 -8.35 -12.98
CA GLY A 31 -3.64 -7.12 -13.75
C GLY A 31 -2.18 -6.77 -14.06
N SER A 32 -1.92 -5.99 -15.10
CA SER A 32 -0.55 -5.58 -15.48
C SER A 32 -0.01 -4.39 -14.67
N GLY A 33 -0.87 -3.66 -13.96
CA GLY A 33 -0.54 -2.39 -13.32
C GLY A 33 0.07 -2.49 -11.91
N GLN A 34 0.31 -1.32 -11.32
CA GLN A 34 0.70 -1.12 -9.91
C GLN A 34 -0.52 -1.12 -8.96
N ALA A 35 -1.73 -1.01 -9.50
CA ALA A 35 -2.94 -1.00 -8.69
C ALA A 35 -3.35 -2.43 -8.32
N THR A 36 -3.46 -2.68 -7.03
CA THR A 36 -4.15 -3.84 -6.46
C THR A 36 -5.34 -3.30 -5.68
N TYR A 37 -6.53 -3.81 -5.97
CA TYR A 37 -7.75 -3.27 -5.38
C TYR A 37 -8.93 -4.24 -5.48
N HIS A 38 -9.81 -4.13 -4.49
CA HIS A 38 -11.17 -4.67 -4.50
C HIS A 38 -12.18 -3.70 -5.14
N ARG A 39 -13.00 -4.24 -6.06
CA ARG A 39 -14.21 -3.60 -6.60
C ARG A 39 -15.41 -4.54 -6.48
N PHE A 40 -16.61 -4.00 -6.41
CA PHE A 40 -17.86 -4.77 -6.48
C PHE A 40 -18.61 -4.41 -7.76
N ASP A 41 -19.04 -5.44 -8.49
CA ASP A 41 -19.93 -5.32 -9.63
C ASP A 41 -21.37 -5.62 -9.19
N PRO A 42 -22.26 -4.60 -9.13
CA PRO A 42 -23.63 -4.80 -8.66
C PRO A 42 -24.51 -5.55 -9.67
N GLN A 43 -24.17 -5.57 -10.97
CA GLN A 43 -24.96 -6.28 -11.98
C GLN A 43 -24.75 -7.78 -11.87
N LEU A 44 -23.50 -8.19 -11.63
CA LEU A 44 -23.12 -9.59 -11.46
C LEU A 44 -23.13 -10.06 -10.00
N GLN A 45 -23.42 -9.15 -9.06
CA GLN A 45 -23.25 -9.36 -7.62
C GLN A 45 -21.87 -9.96 -7.29
N GLN A 46 -20.84 -9.49 -7.97
CA GLN A 46 -19.51 -10.09 -7.93
C GLN A 46 -18.50 -9.15 -7.29
N HIS A 47 -17.86 -9.63 -6.24
CA HIS A 47 -16.64 -9.04 -5.73
C HIS A 47 -15.48 -9.41 -6.62
N GLN A 48 -14.62 -8.45 -6.91
CA GLN A 48 -13.46 -8.65 -7.73
C GLN A 48 -12.21 -8.08 -7.10
N ILE A 49 -11.20 -8.91 -6.93
CA ILE A 49 -9.87 -8.52 -6.46
C ILE A 49 -8.90 -8.65 -7.64
N THR A 50 -8.25 -7.54 -7.99
CA THR A 50 -7.21 -7.53 -9.03
C THR A 50 -5.84 -7.43 -8.36
N TYR A 51 -4.96 -8.41 -8.59
CA TYR A 51 -3.57 -8.36 -8.15
C TYR A 51 -2.68 -7.87 -9.30
N GLY A 52 -2.02 -6.72 -9.10
CA GLY A 52 -1.16 -6.10 -10.09
C GLY A 52 0.24 -6.73 -10.17
N LEU A 53 0.71 -7.09 -11.37
CA LEU A 53 2.05 -7.63 -11.59
C LEU A 53 3.15 -6.64 -11.20
N ARG A 54 3.01 -5.36 -11.57
CA ARG A 54 3.98 -4.33 -11.20
C ARG A 54 3.98 -4.05 -9.69
N MET A 55 2.84 -4.25 -9.01
CA MET A 55 2.76 -4.19 -7.54
C MET A 55 3.56 -5.30 -6.89
N ILE A 56 3.44 -6.54 -7.40
CA ILE A 56 4.21 -7.68 -6.90
C ILE A 56 5.71 -7.39 -7.10
N GLN A 57 6.12 -6.97 -8.31
CA GLN A 57 7.51 -6.58 -8.59
C GLN A 57 8.05 -5.53 -7.62
N ALA A 58 7.25 -4.51 -7.30
CA ALA A 58 7.63 -3.47 -6.33
C ALA A 58 7.74 -3.96 -4.88
N LYS A 59 7.13 -5.09 -4.52
CA LYS A 59 7.25 -5.69 -3.17
C LYS A 59 8.42 -6.65 -3.04
N HIS A 60 9.02 -7.09 -4.16
CA HIS A 60 10.26 -7.87 -4.17
C HIS A 60 11.52 -7.02 -3.90
N GLN A 61 11.40 -5.69 -3.93
CA GLN A 61 12.53 -4.77 -3.75
C GLN A 61 12.33 -3.97 -2.44
N PRO A 62 13.23 -4.10 -1.44
CA PRO A 62 13.11 -3.40 -0.16
C PRO A 62 12.95 -1.87 -0.29
N ASP A 63 13.69 -1.25 -1.22
CA ASP A 63 13.65 0.21 -1.44
C ASP A 63 12.26 0.70 -1.83
N THR A 64 11.56 -0.05 -2.68
CA THR A 64 10.20 0.30 -3.13
C THR A 64 9.11 -0.21 -2.19
N ALA A 65 9.41 -1.19 -1.33
CA ALA A 65 8.47 -1.74 -0.36
C ALA A 65 8.01 -0.69 0.68
N SER A 66 8.89 0.23 1.07
CA SER A 66 8.62 1.29 2.06
C SER A 66 7.47 2.23 1.69
N GLY A 67 7.20 2.40 0.40
CA GLY A 67 6.14 3.26 -0.11
C GLY A 67 4.72 2.70 0.09
N TRP A 68 4.59 1.39 0.29
CA TRP A 68 3.30 0.71 0.31
C TRP A 68 2.61 0.82 1.68
N LEU A 69 1.28 0.95 1.65
CA LEU A 69 0.47 0.92 2.86
C LEU A 69 0.65 -0.40 3.63
N SER A 70 0.70 -1.53 2.93
CA SER A 70 0.93 -2.85 3.54
C SER A 70 2.17 -2.91 4.42
N ALA A 71 3.27 -2.27 4.03
CA ALA A 71 4.50 -2.30 4.82
C ALA A 71 4.33 -1.52 6.13
N ARG A 72 3.64 -0.37 6.08
CA ARG A 72 3.32 0.42 7.28
C ARG A 72 2.33 -0.30 8.19
N GLU A 73 1.35 -1.00 7.62
CA GLU A 73 0.35 -1.75 8.38
C GLU A 73 0.98 -2.93 9.11
N ILE A 74 1.77 -3.75 8.42
CA ILE A 74 2.52 -4.87 9.02
C ILE A 74 3.34 -4.37 10.20
N HIS A 75 4.16 -3.34 9.97
CA HIS A 75 5.05 -2.84 11.01
C HIS A 75 4.32 -2.16 12.18
N LYS A 76 3.32 -1.32 11.92
CA LYS A 76 2.64 -0.53 12.99
C LYS A 76 1.58 -1.31 13.76
N GLN A 77 0.90 -2.25 13.10
CA GLN A 77 -0.17 -3.04 13.71
C GLN A 77 0.30 -4.44 14.11
N ASP A 78 1.62 -4.70 13.99
CA ASP A 78 2.24 -5.96 14.39
C ASP A 78 1.65 -7.19 13.70
N TYR A 79 1.18 -7.03 12.44
CA TYR A 79 0.79 -8.19 11.64
C TYR A 79 2.05 -8.99 11.30
N PHE A 80 1.99 -10.32 11.38
CA PHE A 80 3.16 -11.19 11.17
C PHE A 80 4.36 -10.83 12.07
N GLY A 81 4.10 -10.37 13.30
CA GLY A 81 5.15 -9.96 14.25
C GLY A 81 5.89 -8.68 13.85
N GLY A 82 5.30 -7.87 12.97
CA GLY A 82 5.92 -6.64 12.46
C GLY A 82 7.03 -6.87 11.44
N GLU A 83 7.30 -8.13 11.06
CA GLU A 83 8.38 -8.49 10.17
C GLU A 83 8.02 -8.27 8.70
N LEU A 84 8.89 -7.54 8.00
CA LEU A 84 8.75 -7.29 6.57
C LEU A 84 9.56 -8.29 5.78
N SER A 85 8.87 -9.11 5.00
CA SER A 85 9.46 -9.97 3.97
C SER A 85 8.59 -9.91 2.73
N THR A 86 9.10 -10.38 1.58
CA THR A 86 8.28 -10.39 0.36
C THR A 86 7.05 -11.26 0.57
N LEU A 87 7.23 -12.42 1.22
CA LEU A 87 6.14 -13.31 1.59
C LEU A 87 5.07 -12.62 2.46
N ASN A 88 5.48 -11.96 3.55
CA ASN A 88 4.55 -11.27 4.46
C ASN A 88 3.82 -10.13 3.75
N LEU A 89 4.51 -9.36 2.90
CA LEU A 89 3.91 -8.30 2.12
C LEU A 89 2.83 -8.80 1.16
N LEU A 90 3.04 -9.93 0.49
CA LEU A 90 2.05 -10.52 -0.41
C LEU A 90 0.90 -11.17 0.37
N ALA A 91 1.19 -11.84 1.49
CA ALA A 91 0.17 -12.41 2.36
C ALA A 91 -0.76 -11.32 2.93
N HIS A 92 -0.18 -10.24 3.46
CA HIS A 92 -0.94 -9.09 3.93
C HIS A 92 -1.75 -8.44 2.80
N THR A 93 -1.22 -8.38 1.59
CA THR A 93 -1.96 -7.82 0.44
C THR A 93 -3.22 -8.64 0.14
N CYS A 94 -3.15 -9.97 0.21
CA CYS A 94 -4.34 -10.82 0.07
C CYS A 94 -5.38 -10.52 1.17
N CYS A 95 -4.93 -10.41 2.42
CA CYS A 95 -5.82 -10.12 3.56
C CYS A 95 -6.44 -8.71 3.46
N HIS A 96 -5.66 -7.72 3.06
CA HIS A 96 -6.07 -6.33 2.89
C HIS A 96 -7.20 -6.18 1.85
N GLU A 97 -7.02 -6.77 0.66
CA GLU A 97 -8.06 -6.70 -0.37
C GLU A 97 -9.31 -7.50 0.01
N PHE A 98 -9.13 -8.62 0.72
CA PHE A 98 -10.25 -9.39 1.24
C PHE A 98 -11.00 -8.67 2.36
N ALA A 99 -10.30 -7.92 3.22
CA ALA A 99 -10.92 -7.08 4.23
C ALA A 99 -11.80 -6.00 3.59
N HIS A 100 -11.41 -5.43 2.43
CA HIS A 100 -12.28 -4.54 1.67
C HIS A 100 -13.54 -5.21 1.12
N LEU A 101 -13.47 -6.51 0.78
CA LEU A 101 -14.64 -7.30 0.39
C LEU A 101 -15.60 -7.45 1.57
N LEU A 102 -15.10 -7.91 2.72
CA LEU A 102 -15.91 -8.11 3.92
C LEU A 102 -16.52 -6.79 4.42
N GLN A 103 -15.73 -5.72 4.42
CA GLN A 103 -16.18 -4.37 4.76
C GLN A 103 -17.30 -3.88 3.83
N HIS A 104 -17.19 -4.16 2.53
CA HIS A 104 -18.22 -3.83 1.56
C HIS A 104 -19.50 -4.63 1.79
N SER A 105 -19.39 -5.96 1.97
CA SER A 105 -20.52 -6.83 2.29
C SER A 105 -21.24 -6.43 3.58
N ALA A 106 -20.52 -5.91 4.58
CA ALA A 106 -21.10 -5.39 5.81
C ALA A 106 -21.74 -3.99 5.69
N GLY A 107 -21.66 -3.35 4.51
CA GLY A 107 -22.14 -1.97 4.31
C GLY A 107 -21.34 -0.92 5.08
N LYS A 108 -20.10 -1.24 5.49
CA LYS A 108 -19.23 -0.37 6.31
C LYS A 108 -18.09 0.28 5.54
N ARG A 109 -18.17 0.28 4.21
CA ARG A 109 -17.24 0.97 3.31
C ARG A 109 -17.80 2.35 2.95
N TYR A 110 -17.13 3.42 3.37
CA TYR A 110 -17.61 4.79 3.18
C TYR A 110 -16.73 5.56 2.19
N ARG A 111 -17.36 6.47 1.43
CA ARG A 111 -16.65 7.37 0.51
C ARG A 111 -15.66 8.23 1.30
N GLY A 112 -14.38 8.22 0.89
CA GLY A 112 -13.31 8.95 1.56
C GLY A 112 -12.77 8.31 2.85
N SER A 113 -13.30 7.16 3.28
CA SER A 113 -12.87 6.46 4.50
C SER A 113 -12.94 4.94 4.33
N VAL A 114 -12.02 4.42 3.51
CA VAL A 114 -11.95 2.98 3.18
C VAL A 114 -11.13 2.18 4.19
N HIS A 115 -10.15 2.79 4.87
CA HIS A 115 -9.37 2.19 5.97
C HIS A 115 -9.84 2.73 7.32
N ASN A 116 -11.11 2.47 7.64
CA ASN A 116 -11.74 2.92 8.89
C ASN A 116 -11.62 1.86 10.00
N ARG A 117 -12.14 2.16 11.20
CA ARG A 117 -12.09 1.23 12.35
C ARG A 117 -12.62 -0.16 12.03
N HIS A 118 -13.68 -0.28 11.25
CA HIS A 118 -14.26 -1.58 10.88
C HIS A 118 -13.35 -2.36 9.94
N PHE A 119 -12.65 -1.68 9.03
CA PHE A 119 -11.64 -2.31 8.18
C PHE A 119 -10.51 -2.93 9.00
N TYR A 120 -9.96 -2.20 9.97
CA TYR A 120 -8.90 -2.72 10.83
C TYR A 120 -9.39 -3.85 11.74
N ALA A 121 -10.60 -3.76 12.28
CA ALA A 121 -11.20 -4.86 13.04
C ALA A 121 -11.30 -6.17 12.23
N ILE A 122 -11.59 -6.09 10.93
CA ILE A 122 -11.59 -7.26 10.04
C ILE A 122 -10.17 -7.83 9.87
N LEU A 123 -9.15 -6.98 9.70
CA LEU A 123 -7.76 -7.43 9.59
C LEU A 123 -7.28 -8.10 10.89
N ASP A 124 -7.68 -7.54 12.03
CA ASP A 124 -7.36 -8.10 13.34
C ASP A 124 -8.05 -9.46 13.53
N GLU A 125 -9.32 -9.59 13.16
CA GLU A 125 -10.04 -10.87 13.17
C GLU A 125 -9.37 -11.91 12.25
N LEU A 126 -8.92 -11.52 11.05
CA LEU A 126 -8.18 -12.41 10.15
C LEU A 126 -6.84 -12.86 10.75
N ARG A 127 -6.16 -12.01 11.52
CA ARG A 127 -4.96 -12.38 12.29
C ARG A 127 -5.31 -13.33 13.43
N GLU A 128 -6.23 -12.94 14.30
CA GLU A 128 -6.61 -13.68 15.51
C GLU A 128 -7.17 -15.07 15.21
N SER A 129 -7.90 -15.21 14.09
CA SER A 129 -8.41 -16.50 13.62
C SER A 129 -7.37 -17.38 12.90
N GLY A 130 -6.12 -16.93 12.78
CA GLY A 130 -5.05 -17.62 12.07
C GLY A 130 -5.18 -17.63 10.53
N ARG A 131 -6.16 -16.91 9.97
CA ARG A 131 -6.38 -16.85 8.52
C ARG A 131 -5.25 -16.12 7.80
N SER A 132 -4.70 -15.08 8.41
CA SER A 132 -3.54 -14.36 7.87
C SER A 132 -2.32 -15.28 7.75
N ASP A 133 -2.07 -16.12 8.75
CA ASP A 133 -0.99 -17.11 8.72
C ASP A 133 -1.26 -18.24 7.72
N ALA A 134 -2.49 -18.75 7.67
CA ALA A 134 -2.86 -19.74 6.66
C ALA A 134 -2.64 -19.23 5.22
N VAL A 135 -2.88 -17.94 4.96
CA VAL A 135 -2.57 -17.32 3.67
C VAL A 135 -1.06 -17.29 3.42
N ARG A 136 -0.28 -16.89 4.43
CA ARG A 136 1.19 -16.85 4.37
C ARG A 136 1.76 -18.23 4.06
N GLU A 137 1.35 -19.25 4.79
CA GLU A 137 1.78 -20.64 4.60
C GLU A 137 1.39 -21.19 3.22
N ALA A 138 0.15 -20.94 2.79
CA ALA A 138 -0.32 -21.39 1.48
C ALA A 138 0.42 -20.72 0.32
N LEU A 139 0.80 -19.44 0.46
CA LEU A 139 1.65 -18.76 -0.52
C LEU A 139 3.05 -19.38 -0.56
N ALA A 140 3.68 -19.61 0.58
CA ALA A 140 5.00 -20.21 0.67
C ALA A 140 5.02 -21.61 0.04
N LYS A 141 4.07 -22.48 0.44
CA LYS A 141 3.93 -23.84 -0.10
C LYS A 141 3.79 -23.83 -1.63
N ARG A 142 2.89 -23.00 -2.17
CA ARG A 142 2.67 -22.92 -3.62
C ARG A 142 3.86 -22.33 -4.37
N ALA A 143 4.61 -21.42 -3.76
CA ALA A 143 5.82 -20.88 -4.35
C ALA A 143 6.88 -21.98 -4.50
N VAL A 144 7.07 -22.81 -3.46
CA VAL A 144 7.95 -23.99 -3.51
C VAL A 144 7.49 -24.98 -4.58
N GLU A 145 6.22 -25.37 -4.59
CA GLU A 145 5.65 -26.30 -5.57
C GLU A 145 5.81 -25.83 -7.02
N ARG A 146 5.76 -24.51 -7.24
CA ARG A 146 5.91 -23.89 -8.56
C ARG A 146 7.33 -23.42 -8.86
N GLN A 147 8.29 -23.67 -7.97
CA GLN A 147 9.68 -23.23 -8.09
C GLN A 147 9.81 -21.72 -8.31
N ILE A 148 8.94 -20.93 -7.67
CA ILE A 148 8.97 -19.47 -7.71
C ILE A 148 9.76 -18.97 -6.50
N PRO A 149 10.82 -18.18 -6.70
CA PRO A 149 11.56 -17.59 -5.59
C PRO A 149 10.67 -16.57 -4.86
N LEU A 150 10.30 -16.91 -3.63
CA LEU A 150 9.51 -16.04 -2.76
C LEU A 150 10.18 -15.98 -1.39
N SER A 151 10.97 -14.93 -1.16
CA SER A 151 11.74 -14.80 0.08
C SER A 151 10.84 -14.59 1.29
N SER A 152 11.05 -15.42 2.30
CA SER A 152 10.58 -15.25 3.68
C SER A 152 11.60 -14.53 4.57
N GLU A 153 12.80 -14.23 4.04
CA GLU A 153 13.83 -13.54 4.81
C GLU A 153 13.34 -12.13 5.15
N PRO A 154 13.41 -11.74 6.44
CA PRO A 154 13.11 -10.38 6.85
C PRO A 154 14.08 -9.40 6.19
N PHE A 155 13.55 -8.24 5.83
CA PHE A 155 14.33 -7.08 5.45
C PHE A 155 13.85 -5.87 6.24
N GLU A 156 14.79 -4.97 6.53
CA GLU A 156 14.45 -3.69 7.11
C GLU A 156 14.07 -2.70 6.02
N LEU A 157 13.10 -1.84 6.31
CA LEU A 157 12.90 -0.68 5.46
C LEU A 157 14.06 0.29 5.73
N PRO A 158 14.55 0.99 4.70
CA PRO A 158 15.41 2.14 4.95
C PRO A 158 14.68 3.08 5.91
N ASP A 159 15.26 3.32 7.09
CA ASP A 159 14.67 4.24 8.06
C ASP A 159 14.52 5.60 7.37
N PRO A 160 13.27 6.09 7.23
CA PRO A 160 13.05 7.38 6.60
C PRO A 160 13.63 8.55 7.38
N ALA A 161 13.95 8.36 8.67
CA ALA A 161 14.70 9.33 9.47
C ALA A 161 16.21 9.29 9.17
N LEU A 162 16.73 8.19 8.63
CA LEU A 162 18.15 8.02 8.26
C LEU A 162 18.45 8.41 6.80
N GLN A 163 17.45 8.79 6.00
CA GLN A 163 17.72 9.51 4.75
C GLN A 163 17.68 11.01 5.04
N PRO A 164 18.81 11.65 5.39
CA PRO A 164 18.85 13.09 5.52
C PRO A 164 18.33 13.68 4.23
N SER A 165 17.39 14.62 4.34
CA SER A 165 17.01 15.40 3.17
C SER A 165 18.30 15.99 2.60
N PRO A 166 18.53 15.93 1.28
CA PRO A 166 19.69 16.59 0.67
C PRO A 166 19.61 18.13 0.77
N TRP A 167 18.54 18.63 1.42
CA TRP A 167 18.18 20.01 1.58
C TRP A 167 18.10 20.38 3.05
N GLN A 168 18.57 21.58 3.37
CA GLN A 168 18.51 22.20 4.69
C GLN A 168 17.67 23.47 4.64
N VAL A 169 17.20 23.91 5.80
CA VAL A 169 16.66 25.28 5.92
C VAL A 169 17.79 26.25 5.55
N GLU A 170 17.44 27.34 4.88
CA GLU A 170 18.35 28.34 4.30
C GLU A 170 19.00 27.98 2.96
N ASP A 171 18.84 26.75 2.46
CA ASP A 171 19.30 26.41 1.11
C ASP A 171 18.58 27.24 0.04
N ALA A 172 19.36 27.86 -0.85
CA ALA A 172 18.86 28.54 -2.04
C ALA A 172 18.54 27.53 -3.14
N VAL A 173 17.30 27.54 -3.61
CA VAL A 173 16.77 26.55 -4.55
C VAL A 173 16.04 27.17 -5.74
N ALA A 174 16.12 26.47 -6.87
CA ALA A 174 15.29 26.68 -8.05
C ALA A 174 14.33 25.49 -8.24
N PHE A 175 13.11 25.75 -8.73
CA PHE A 175 12.13 24.71 -9.04
C PHE A 175 11.17 25.14 -10.16
N GLY A 176 10.57 24.16 -10.85
CA GLY A 176 9.82 24.40 -12.09
C GLY A 176 10.70 24.24 -13.34
N SER A 177 10.17 24.57 -14.51
CA SER A 177 10.89 24.45 -15.78
C SER A 177 10.51 25.56 -16.76
N GLY A 178 11.46 25.94 -17.61
CA GLY A 178 11.27 26.93 -18.67
C GLY A 178 10.87 28.31 -18.13
N THR A 179 9.84 28.91 -18.71
CA THR A 179 9.37 30.27 -18.38
C THR A 179 8.75 30.39 -16.98
N ARG A 180 8.50 29.27 -16.30
CA ARG A 180 7.97 29.19 -14.93
C ARG A 180 9.00 28.57 -13.98
N GLU A 181 10.26 28.98 -14.09
CA GLU A 181 11.25 28.70 -13.07
C GLU A 181 11.12 29.69 -11.90
N PHE A 182 11.02 29.13 -10.71
CA PHE A 182 10.89 29.83 -9.44
C PHE A 182 12.17 29.69 -8.65
N HIS A 183 12.51 30.75 -7.92
CA HIS A 183 13.67 30.80 -7.05
C HIS A 183 13.22 31.14 -5.63
N GLY A 184 13.92 30.60 -4.64
CA GLY A 184 13.62 30.88 -3.27
C GLY A 184 14.59 30.25 -2.29
N VAL A 185 14.30 30.43 -1.01
CA VAL A 185 15.08 29.86 0.10
C VAL A 185 14.19 28.88 0.86
N ILE A 186 14.72 27.72 1.20
CA ILE A 186 13.99 26.75 2.01
C ILE A 186 13.82 27.31 3.42
N ILE A 187 12.57 27.44 3.88
CA ILE A 187 12.24 27.87 5.24
C ILE A 187 11.76 26.71 6.12
N ARG A 188 11.45 25.56 5.53
CA ARG A 188 11.06 24.34 6.24
C ARG A 188 11.28 23.10 5.39
N VAL A 189 11.97 22.11 5.94
CA VAL A 189 12.12 20.79 5.33
C VAL A 189 11.09 19.84 5.93
N ASN A 190 10.32 19.14 5.09
CA ASN A 190 9.49 18.01 5.50
C ASN A 190 9.88 16.78 4.67
N ARG A 191 9.51 15.60 5.12
CA ARG A 191 9.90 14.31 4.51
C ARG A 191 9.74 14.19 2.99
N LYS A 192 8.68 14.75 2.40
CA LYS A 192 8.42 14.67 0.94
C LYS A 192 8.47 16.01 0.23
N THR A 193 8.48 17.11 0.98
CA THR A 193 8.32 18.46 0.43
C THR A 193 9.06 19.48 1.26
N CYS A 194 9.69 20.46 0.61
CA CYS A 194 10.21 21.65 1.27
C CYS A 194 9.20 22.80 1.13
N THR A 195 9.15 23.67 2.14
CA THR A 195 8.50 24.98 2.02
C THR A 195 9.56 25.97 1.61
N VAL A 196 9.36 26.59 0.46
CA VAL A 196 10.28 27.56 -0.13
C VAL A 196 9.64 28.94 -0.06
N ASP A 197 10.36 29.89 0.52
CA ASP A 197 10.00 31.31 0.48
C ASP A 197 10.59 31.92 -0.79
N GLY A 198 9.73 32.49 -1.65
CA GLY A 198 10.13 33.00 -2.95
C GLY A 198 11.09 34.18 -2.83
N THR A 199 12.09 34.23 -3.72
CA THR A 199 13.02 35.36 -3.85
C THR A 199 12.78 36.13 -5.15
N GLY A 200 13.39 37.33 -5.26
CA GLY A 200 13.28 38.19 -6.44
C GLY A 200 11.82 38.52 -6.80
N LYS A 201 11.42 38.23 -8.04
CA LYS A 201 10.06 38.47 -8.57
C LYS A 201 8.94 37.66 -7.88
N PHE A 202 9.30 36.70 -7.02
CA PHE A 202 8.36 35.86 -6.28
C PHE A 202 8.35 36.14 -4.77
N ARG A 203 8.97 37.22 -4.33
CA ARG A 203 9.03 37.61 -2.92
C ARG A 203 7.64 37.69 -2.27
N GLY A 204 7.52 37.17 -1.05
CA GLY A 204 6.27 37.14 -0.28
C GLY A 204 5.33 35.99 -0.64
N ARG A 205 5.71 35.11 -1.56
CA ARG A 205 4.97 33.88 -1.89
C ARG A 205 5.67 32.67 -1.31
N ARG A 206 4.89 31.77 -0.70
CA ARG A 206 5.38 30.48 -0.17
C ARG A 206 4.92 29.34 -1.04
N TYR A 207 5.83 28.41 -1.30
CA TYR A 207 5.59 27.25 -2.15
C TYR A 207 5.87 25.97 -1.37
N ARG A 208 4.99 24.98 -1.50
CA ARG A 208 5.25 23.62 -1.02
C ARG A 208 5.68 22.77 -2.21
N VAL A 209 6.96 22.42 -2.25
CA VAL A 209 7.60 21.83 -3.43
C VAL A 209 8.06 20.41 -3.10
N PRO A 210 7.72 19.39 -3.92
CA PRO A 210 8.30 18.06 -3.79
C PRO A 210 9.83 18.10 -3.85
N ILE A 211 10.50 17.33 -2.99
CA ILE A 211 11.97 17.31 -2.91
C ILE A 211 12.62 17.01 -4.27
N SER A 212 12.00 16.15 -5.08
CA SER A 212 12.46 15.77 -6.41
C SER A 212 12.41 16.89 -7.46
N MET A 213 11.74 18.01 -7.17
CA MET A 213 11.63 19.15 -8.08
C MET A 213 12.61 20.28 -7.75
N LEU A 214 13.29 20.19 -6.60
CA LEU A 214 14.26 21.19 -6.16
C LEU A 214 15.60 20.96 -6.86
N ARG A 215 16.22 22.06 -7.27
CA ARG A 215 17.59 22.10 -7.79
C ARG A 215 18.38 23.14 -7.03
N LYS A 216 19.68 22.92 -6.85
CA LYS A 216 20.56 23.93 -6.25
C LYS A 216 20.63 25.09 -7.22
N THR A 217 20.44 26.29 -6.70
CA THR A 217 20.81 27.48 -7.46
C THR A 217 22.35 27.49 -7.55
N PRO A 218 22.93 27.72 -8.73
CA PRO A 218 24.39 27.85 -8.86
C PRO A 218 24.95 29.01 -8.03
#